data_AF-A0A3S3R2T2-F1
#
_entry.id   AF-A0A3S3R2T2-F1
#
_cell.length_a   1.000
_cell.length_b   1.000
_cell.length_c   1.000
_cell.angle_alpha   90.00
_cell.angle_beta   90.00
_cell.angle_gamma   90.00
#
_symmetry.space_group_name_H-M   'P 1'
#
loop_
_entity.id
_entity.type
_entity.pdbx_description
1 polymer ?
#
loop_
_entity_poly.entity_id
_entity_poly.type
_entity_poly.pdbx_seq_one_letter_code
_entity_poly.pdbx_strand_id
1 'polypeptide(L)'
;MRKLALSILVIAQMAGCSSMSVEECKTADWQAVGTIDGQNGVPASRVNDYSEDCKEAGVRVDQPAWYAGYDLGLSYYCVPDNGYRIGRSGRAYYGVCDSPVFIEQYNQGQREYRVEKRIMKIDNELVSIDRELKRLEKHANNNSDEAKRLRRRDAALRAERRSLMVPTIQYHFTF
;
A
#
# COMPACT_ATOMS: atom_id res chain seq x y z
N MET A 1 1.78 -43.23 -42.73
CA MET A 1 1.20 -42.96 -41.39
C MET A 1 1.55 -41.53 -41.02
N ARG A 2 0.52 -40.68 -40.88
CA ARG A 2 0.59 -39.20 -40.78
C ARG A 2 1.18 -38.76 -39.44
N LYS A 3 2.22 -37.92 -39.48
CA LYS A 3 2.67 -37.14 -38.32
C LYS A 3 1.76 -35.92 -38.21
N LEU A 4 0.84 -35.92 -37.23
CA LEU A 4 0.09 -34.72 -36.84
C LEU A 4 0.83 -34.08 -35.66
N ALA A 5 1.65 -33.07 -35.98
CA ALA A 5 2.23 -32.18 -34.97
C ALA A 5 1.12 -31.25 -34.49
N LEU A 6 0.64 -31.46 -33.27
CA LEU A 6 -0.36 -30.61 -32.63
C LEU A 6 0.37 -29.41 -32.02
N SER A 7 0.50 -28.33 -32.79
CA SER A 7 1.00 -27.05 -32.30
C SER A 7 -0.04 -26.41 -31.37
N ILE A 8 0.22 -26.44 -30.06
CA ILE A 8 -0.57 -25.71 -29.07
C ILE A 8 -0.17 -24.24 -29.16
N LEU A 9 -0.98 -23.46 -29.88
CA LEU A 9 -0.89 -22.01 -29.92
C LEU A 9 -1.49 -21.45 -28.61
N VAL A 10 -0.63 -21.22 -27.62
CA VAL A 10 -1.01 -20.49 -26.40
C VAL A 10 -1.16 -19.02 -26.78
N ILE A 11 -2.39 -18.58 -27.04
CA ILE A 11 -2.71 -17.17 -27.20
C ILE A 11 -2.65 -16.55 -25.80
N ALA A 12 -1.51 -15.98 -25.47
CA ALA A 12 -1.36 -15.09 -24.33
C ALA A 12 -2.10 -13.78 -24.64
N GLN A 13 -3.37 -13.71 -24.28
CA GLN A 13 -4.09 -12.43 -24.30
C GLN A 13 -3.51 -11.57 -23.18
N MET A 14 -2.74 -10.55 -23.57
CA MET A 14 -2.44 -9.44 -22.69
C MET A 14 -3.75 -8.71 -22.46
N ALA A 15 -4.46 -9.06 -21.39
CA ALA A 15 -5.49 -8.19 -20.86
C ALA A 15 -4.78 -6.89 -20.46
N GLY A 16 -5.02 -5.81 -21.21
CA GLY A 16 -4.72 -4.47 -20.71
C GLY A 16 -5.44 -4.31 -19.38
N CYS A 17 -4.88 -3.51 -18.47
CA CYS A 17 -5.58 -3.13 -17.25
C CYS A 17 -6.76 -2.21 -17.62
N SER A 18 -7.85 -2.77 -18.17
CA SER A 18 -9.09 -2.05 -18.28
C SER A 18 -9.71 -1.94 -16.89
N SER A 19 -10.26 -0.77 -16.59
CA SER A 19 -10.98 -0.48 -15.36
C SER A 19 -12.31 -1.24 -15.29
N MET A 20 -12.92 -1.56 -16.45
CA MET A 20 -14.10 -2.40 -16.61
C MET A 20 -14.06 -3.17 -17.94
N SER A 21 -14.79 -4.28 -18.03
CA SER A 21 -15.06 -5.01 -19.26
C SER A 21 -16.24 -4.42 -20.05
N VAL A 22 -16.34 -4.76 -21.34
CA VAL A 22 -17.42 -4.31 -22.23
C VAL A 22 -18.82 -4.62 -21.68
N GLU A 23 -19.01 -5.82 -21.12
CA GLU A 23 -20.31 -6.22 -20.58
C GLU A 23 -20.63 -5.51 -19.26
N GLU A 24 -19.62 -5.25 -18.43
CA GLU A 24 -19.78 -4.42 -17.23
C GLU A 24 -20.17 -2.99 -17.62
N CYS A 25 -19.55 -2.39 -18.65
CA CYS A 25 -19.93 -1.07 -19.15
C CYS A 25 -21.40 -1.00 -19.56
N LYS A 26 -21.91 -1.99 -20.31
CA LYS A 26 -23.29 -1.98 -20.83
C LYS A 26 -24.36 -2.11 -19.75
N THR A 27 -24.01 -2.71 -18.62
CA THR A 27 -24.95 -3.04 -17.53
C THR A 27 -24.67 -2.24 -16.27
N ALA A 28 -23.72 -1.32 -16.30
CA ALA A 28 -23.28 -0.54 -15.16
C ALA A 28 -24.40 0.32 -14.57
N ASP A 29 -24.64 0.17 -13.27
CA ASP A 29 -25.25 1.20 -12.45
C ASP A 29 -24.13 2.17 -12.02
N TRP A 30 -24.03 3.30 -12.70
CA TRP A 30 -22.94 4.26 -12.46
C TRP A 30 -22.95 4.85 -11.04
N GLN A 31 -24.11 4.99 -10.40
CA GLN A 31 -24.20 5.43 -9.02
C GLN A 31 -23.66 4.35 -8.07
N ALA A 32 -23.96 3.08 -8.32
CA ALA A 32 -23.41 1.97 -7.55
C ALA A 32 -21.88 1.86 -7.72
N VAL A 33 -21.39 1.98 -8.97
CA VAL A 33 -19.95 1.99 -9.27
C VAL A 33 -19.26 3.13 -8.50
N GLY A 34 -19.79 4.35 -8.59
CA GLY A 34 -19.27 5.50 -7.85
C GLY A 34 -19.25 5.25 -6.34
N THR A 35 -20.33 4.68 -5.79
CA THR A 35 -20.41 4.36 -4.35
C THR A 35 -19.29 3.42 -3.91
N ILE A 36 -19.03 2.37 -4.68
CA ILE A 36 -17.96 1.40 -4.40
C ILE A 36 -16.59 2.08 -4.52
N ASP A 37 -16.39 2.91 -5.53
CA ASP A 37 -15.15 3.67 -5.71
C ASP A 37 -14.86 4.63 -4.55
N GLY A 38 -15.88 5.39 -4.12
CA GLY A 38 -15.80 6.28 -2.96
C GLY A 38 -15.49 5.51 -1.68
N GLN A 39 -16.15 4.37 -1.45
CA GLN A 39 -15.89 3.49 -0.29
C GLN A 39 -14.47 2.91 -0.29
N ASN A 40 -13.84 2.80 -1.46
CA ASN A 40 -12.47 2.34 -1.59
C ASN A 40 -11.44 3.49 -1.57
N GLY A 41 -11.89 4.74 -1.62
CA GLY A 41 -11.07 5.94 -1.66
C GLY A 41 -10.17 6.00 -2.90
N VAL A 42 -10.67 5.49 -4.04
CA VAL A 42 -9.96 5.64 -5.32
C VAL A 42 -9.96 7.11 -5.73
N PRO A 43 -8.96 7.60 -6.47
CA PRO A 43 -8.97 8.98 -6.95
C PRO A 43 -10.19 9.27 -7.83
N ALA A 44 -10.74 10.48 -7.74
CA ALA A 44 -11.88 10.91 -8.56
C ALA A 44 -11.60 10.83 -10.08
N SER A 45 -10.34 10.84 -10.49
CA SER A 45 -9.93 10.66 -11.89
C SER A 45 -10.28 9.27 -12.45
N ARG A 46 -10.61 8.29 -11.60
CA ARG A 46 -11.03 6.94 -12.01
C ARG A 46 -12.20 6.95 -12.99
N VAL A 47 -13.10 7.93 -12.89
CA VAL A 47 -14.24 8.07 -13.83
C VAL A 47 -13.79 8.33 -15.28
N ASN A 48 -12.60 8.89 -15.47
CA ASN A 48 -12.02 9.10 -16.79
C ASN A 48 -11.55 7.77 -17.39
N ASP A 49 -10.99 6.86 -16.58
CA ASP A 49 -10.62 5.51 -17.03
C ASP A 49 -11.85 4.77 -17.57
N TYR A 50 -12.99 4.83 -16.85
CA TYR A 50 -14.25 4.27 -17.34
C TYR A 50 -14.72 4.94 -18.64
N SER A 51 -14.53 6.24 -18.76
CA SER A 51 -14.92 6.99 -19.97
C SER A 51 -14.09 6.58 -21.18
N GLU A 52 -12.83 6.22 -20.99
CA GLU A 52 -11.95 5.69 -22.03
C GLU A 52 -12.33 4.24 -22.38
N ASP A 53 -12.43 3.36 -21.39
CA ASP A 53 -12.69 1.94 -21.60
C ASP A 53 -14.08 1.67 -22.17
N CYS A 54 -15.11 2.32 -21.64
CA CYS A 54 -16.50 2.11 -22.08
C CYS A 54 -16.81 2.77 -23.43
N LYS A 55 -15.97 3.71 -23.90
CA LYS A 55 -16.10 4.30 -25.23
C LYS A 55 -15.89 3.27 -26.33
N GLU A 56 -14.96 2.32 -26.15
CA GLU A 56 -14.76 1.21 -27.10
C GLU A 56 -16.00 0.31 -27.21
N ALA A 57 -16.75 0.19 -26.11
CA ALA A 57 -18.04 -0.51 -26.05
C ALA A 57 -19.22 0.31 -26.61
N GLY A 58 -19.00 1.56 -27.04
CA GLY A 58 -20.06 2.48 -27.46
C GLY A 58 -20.97 2.95 -26.31
N VAL A 59 -20.52 2.80 -25.07
CA VAL A 59 -21.25 3.18 -23.85
C VAL A 59 -20.76 4.53 -23.37
N ARG A 60 -21.70 5.44 -23.05
CA ARG A 60 -21.38 6.72 -22.41
C ARG A 60 -21.55 6.60 -20.90
N VAL A 61 -20.48 6.89 -20.15
CA VAL A 61 -20.50 6.93 -18.68
C VAL A 61 -21.43 8.04 -18.19
N ASP A 62 -22.31 7.72 -17.24
CA ASP A 62 -23.09 8.71 -16.50
C ASP A 62 -22.25 9.28 -15.35
N GLN A 63 -21.40 10.25 -15.67
CA GLN A 63 -20.52 10.88 -14.69
C GLN A 63 -21.28 11.54 -13.52
N PRO A 64 -22.39 12.29 -13.75
CA PRO A 64 -23.19 12.81 -12.64
C PRO A 64 -23.67 11.73 -11.66
N ALA A 65 -24.18 10.60 -12.16
CA ALA A 65 -24.58 9.48 -11.31
C ALA A 65 -23.38 8.89 -10.56
N TRP A 66 -22.24 8.72 -11.24
CA TRP A 66 -21.00 8.26 -10.61
C TRP A 66 -20.54 9.19 -9.49
N TYR A 67 -20.48 10.50 -9.71
CA TYR A 67 -20.08 11.47 -8.67
C TYR A 67 -21.04 11.46 -7.47
N ALA A 68 -22.35 11.38 -7.71
CA ALA A 68 -23.33 11.29 -6.62
C ALA A 68 -23.13 10.03 -5.75
N GLY A 69 -22.85 8.89 -6.39
CA GLY A 69 -22.46 7.66 -5.69
C GLY A 69 -21.12 7.80 -4.97
N TYR A 70 -20.14 8.38 -5.64
CA TYR A 70 -18.77 8.56 -5.13
C TYR A 70 -18.73 9.41 -3.86
N ASP A 71 -19.47 10.52 -3.82
CA ASP A 71 -19.57 11.36 -2.62
C ASP A 71 -20.26 10.61 -1.47
N LEU A 72 -21.29 9.81 -1.76
CA LEU A 72 -21.91 8.92 -0.78
C LEU A 72 -20.89 7.89 -0.26
N GLY A 73 -20.10 7.27 -1.13
CA GLY A 73 -19.07 6.32 -0.75
C GLY A 73 -17.97 6.96 0.11
N LEU A 74 -17.54 8.18 -0.23
CA LEU A 74 -16.59 8.95 0.54
C LEU A 74 -17.08 9.27 1.95
N SER A 75 -18.39 9.46 2.15
CA SER A 75 -18.94 9.68 3.51
C SER A 75 -18.64 8.51 4.47
N TYR A 76 -18.50 7.28 3.94
CA TYR A 76 -18.09 6.10 4.72
C TYR A 76 -16.58 5.94 4.79
N TYR A 77 -15.86 6.30 3.72
CA TYR A 77 -14.40 6.19 3.69
C TYR A 77 -13.73 7.25 4.58
N CYS A 78 -14.23 8.49 4.59
CA CYS A 78 -13.61 9.65 5.21
C CYS A 78 -13.88 9.79 6.72
N VAL A 79 -14.07 8.66 7.41
CA VAL A 79 -14.25 8.61 8.87
C VAL A 79 -12.91 8.45 9.61
N PRO A 80 -12.71 9.11 10.78
CA PRO A 80 -11.43 9.12 11.50
C PRO A 80 -10.79 7.74 11.70
N ASP A 81 -11.57 6.76 12.18
CA ASP A 81 -11.10 5.40 12.46
C ASP A 81 -10.55 4.72 11.19
N ASN A 82 -11.20 4.98 10.05
CA ASN A 82 -10.73 4.45 8.78
C ASN A 82 -9.41 5.11 8.35
N GLY A 83 -9.27 6.42 8.56
CA GLY A 83 -8.02 7.15 8.35
C GLY A 83 -6.87 6.50 9.09
N TYR A 84 -7.03 6.29 10.41
CA TYR A 84 -6.02 5.59 11.23
C TYR A 84 -5.70 4.21 10.69
N ARG A 85 -6.72 3.38 10.41
CA ARG A 85 -6.56 2.02 9.89
C ARG A 85 -5.77 1.99 8.57
N ILE A 86 -6.07 2.89 7.64
CA ILE A 86 -5.37 3.01 6.35
C ILE A 86 -3.91 3.37 6.61
N GLY A 87 -3.66 4.41 7.41
CA GLY A 87 -2.29 4.85 7.72
C GLY A 87 -1.49 3.75 8.40
N ARG A 88 -2.11 3.02 9.33
CA ARG A 88 -1.50 1.94 10.10
C ARG A 88 -1.14 0.72 9.26
N SER A 89 -1.90 0.48 8.18
CA SER A 89 -1.59 -0.54 7.18
C SER A 89 -0.47 -0.14 6.21
N GLY A 90 -0.01 1.12 6.26
CA GLY A 90 1.01 1.64 5.36
C GLY A 90 0.51 1.90 3.93
N ARG A 91 -0.81 1.87 3.71
CA ARG A 91 -1.42 2.18 2.40
C ARG A 91 -1.26 3.66 2.09
N ALA A 92 -1.11 3.97 0.79
CA ALA A 92 -1.13 5.34 0.31
C ALA A 92 -2.55 5.93 0.43
N TYR A 93 -2.61 7.25 0.61
CA TYR A 93 -3.83 8.03 0.62
C TYR A 93 -3.78 9.06 -0.51
N TYR A 94 -4.84 9.14 -1.29
CA TYR A 94 -4.90 9.91 -2.54
C TYR A 94 -5.54 11.30 -2.39
N GLY A 95 -5.74 11.78 -1.16
CA GLY A 95 -6.25 13.15 -0.94
C GLY A 95 -7.74 13.32 -1.24
N VAL A 96 -8.55 12.26 -1.12
CA VAL A 96 -9.98 12.26 -1.48
C VAL A 96 -10.92 12.77 -0.37
N CYS A 97 -10.40 12.98 0.83
CA CYS A 97 -11.14 13.45 2.00
C CYS A 97 -10.68 14.84 2.44
N ASP A 98 -11.64 15.74 2.68
CA ASP A 98 -11.39 17.06 3.25
C ASP A 98 -11.39 17.08 4.79
N SER A 99 -11.84 16.00 5.43
CA SER A 99 -11.94 15.88 6.89
C SER A 99 -10.57 16.01 7.57
N PRO A 100 -10.32 17.08 8.35
CA PRO A 100 -9.03 17.28 9.02
C PRO A 100 -8.72 16.16 10.03
N VAL A 101 -9.75 15.66 10.72
CA VAL A 101 -9.63 14.58 11.70
C VAL A 101 -9.25 13.25 11.01
N PHE A 102 -9.81 12.96 9.83
CA PHE A 102 -9.37 11.81 9.03
C PHE A 102 -7.88 11.91 8.68
N ILE A 103 -7.44 13.07 8.20
CA ILE A 103 -6.06 13.31 7.77
C ILE A 103 -5.10 13.18 8.97
N GLU A 104 -5.47 13.72 10.13
CA GLU A 104 -4.71 13.57 11.37
C GLU A 104 -4.54 12.09 11.75
N GLN A 105 -5.64 11.34 11.78
CA GLN A 105 -5.64 9.92 12.12
C GLN A 105 -4.83 9.08 11.12
N TYR A 106 -4.96 9.35 9.81
CA TYR A 106 -4.11 8.74 8.79
C TYR A 106 -2.63 9.00 9.03
N ASN A 107 -2.27 10.25 9.33
CA ASN A 107 -0.89 10.61 9.62
C ASN A 107 -0.36 9.94 10.89
N GLN A 108 -1.20 9.79 11.92
CA GLN A 108 -0.85 9.02 13.11
C GLN A 108 -0.55 7.56 12.78
N GLY A 109 -1.48 6.88 12.10
CA GLY A 109 -1.28 5.48 11.68
C GLY A 109 -0.01 5.33 10.83
N GLN A 110 0.27 6.26 9.92
CA GLN A 110 1.49 6.25 9.11
C GLN A 110 2.77 6.43 9.92
N ARG A 111 2.77 7.26 10.98
CA ARG A 111 3.93 7.40 11.87
C ARG A 111 4.23 6.06 12.54
N GLU A 112 3.21 5.40 13.08
CA GLU A 112 3.35 4.09 13.72
C GLU A 112 3.83 3.02 12.72
N TYR A 113 3.23 2.95 11.53
CA TYR A 113 3.66 2.04 10.47
C TYR A 113 5.15 2.23 10.11
N ARG A 114 5.63 3.48 10.01
CA ARG A 114 7.04 3.77 9.70
C ARG A 114 7.98 3.29 10.80
N VAL A 115 7.60 3.47 12.07
CA VAL A 115 8.37 2.98 13.22
C VAL A 115 8.47 1.46 13.17
N GLU A 116 7.36 0.76 13.00
CA GLU A 116 7.34 -0.71 12.88
C GLU A 116 8.17 -1.21 11.70
N LYS A 117 8.01 -0.59 10.52
CA LYS A 117 8.82 -0.92 9.35
C LYS A 117 10.30 -0.70 9.60
N ARG A 118 10.68 0.34 10.36
CA ARG A 118 12.07 0.59 10.71
C ARG A 118 12.61 -0.48 11.66
N ILE A 119 11.85 -0.85 12.69
CA ILE A 119 12.21 -1.93 13.62
C ILE A 119 12.40 -3.24 12.86
N MET A 120 11.47 -3.62 11.98
CA MET A 120 11.57 -4.83 11.18
C MET A 120 12.82 -4.83 10.28
N LYS A 121 13.15 -3.70 9.66
CA LYS A 121 14.39 -3.55 8.87
C LYS A 121 15.64 -3.72 9.74
N ILE A 122 15.65 -3.10 10.92
CA ILE A 122 16.76 -3.24 11.88
C ILE A 122 16.93 -4.70 12.29
N ASP A 123 15.85 -5.42 12.61
CA ASP A 123 15.91 -6.82 13.02
C ASP A 123 16.49 -7.72 11.92
N ASN A 124 16.09 -7.50 10.66
CA ASN A 124 16.67 -8.19 9.51
C ASN A 124 18.17 -7.88 9.32
N GLU A 125 18.57 -6.61 9.48
CA GLU A 125 19.98 -6.19 9.41
C GLU A 125 20.82 -6.84 10.53
N LEU A 126 20.31 -6.87 11.77
CA LEU A 126 20.97 -7.50 12.92
C LEU A 126 21.19 -9.00 12.70
N VAL A 127 20.19 -9.71 12.14
CA VAL A 127 20.31 -11.12 11.79
C VAL A 127 21.39 -11.33 10.70
N SER A 128 21.48 -10.43 9.72
CA SER A 128 22.53 -10.51 8.69
C SER A 128 23.93 -10.30 9.30
N ILE A 129 24.08 -9.29 10.15
CA ILE A 129 25.35 -8.96 10.82
C ILE A 129 25.80 -10.13 11.72
N ASP A 130 24.89 -10.74 12.48
CA ASP A 130 25.21 -11.90 13.32
C ASP A 130 25.76 -13.07 12.51
N ARG A 131 25.13 -13.40 11.36
CA ARG A 131 25.63 -14.46 10.47
C ARG A 131 27.01 -14.15 9.92
N GLU A 132 27.28 -12.89 9.57
CA GLU A 132 28.55 -12.46 9.00
C GLU A 132 29.68 -12.46 10.03
N LEU A 133 29.42 -11.97 11.25
CA LEU A 133 30.36 -12.06 12.35
C LEU A 133 30.73 -13.51 12.68
N LYS A 134 29.75 -14.43 12.71
CA LYS A 134 29.99 -15.87 12.89
C LYS A 134 30.86 -16.48 11.78
N ARG A 135 30.68 -16.03 10.53
CA ARG A 135 31.53 -16.47 9.40
C ARG A 135 32.96 -15.97 9.58
N LEU A 136 33.15 -14.69 9.92
CA LEU A 136 34.48 -14.12 10.15
C LEU A 136 35.18 -14.80 11.32
N GLU A 137 34.47 -15.12 12.40
CA GLU A 137 34.99 -15.87 13.53
C GLU A 137 35.49 -17.26 13.12
N LYS A 138 34.71 -18.01 12.32
CA LYS A 138 35.11 -19.32 11.80
C LYS A 138 36.40 -19.29 10.98
N HIS A 139 36.68 -18.17 10.31
CA HIS A 139 37.89 -17.98 9.50
C HIS A 139 39.01 -17.26 10.27
N ALA A 140 38.93 -17.15 11.59
CA ALA A 140 39.88 -16.42 12.45
C ALA A 140 40.06 -14.93 12.08
N ASN A 141 39.08 -14.34 11.37
CA ASN A 141 39.05 -12.94 10.95
C ASN A 141 38.21 -12.07 11.90
N ASN A 142 38.01 -12.51 13.15
CA ASN A 142 37.19 -11.80 14.13
C ASN A 142 37.72 -10.42 14.53
N ASN A 143 39.00 -10.12 14.26
CA ASN A 143 39.63 -8.82 14.53
C ASN A 143 39.86 -7.98 13.27
N SER A 144 39.36 -8.42 12.12
CA SER A 144 39.45 -7.66 10.86
C SER A 144 38.72 -6.31 10.98
N ASP A 145 39.10 -5.37 10.12
CA ASP A 145 38.42 -4.06 10.08
C ASP A 145 36.95 -4.19 9.68
N GLU A 146 36.61 -5.19 8.88
CA GLU A 146 35.24 -5.58 8.57
C GLU A 146 34.47 -6.00 9.84
N ALA A 147 35.03 -6.91 10.65
CA ALA A 147 34.41 -7.33 11.91
C ALA A 147 34.19 -6.15 12.87
N LYS A 148 35.15 -5.22 12.95
CA LYS A 148 35.02 -3.99 13.75
C LYS A 148 33.87 -3.09 13.23
N ARG A 149 33.75 -2.92 11.91
CA ARG A 149 32.67 -2.14 11.29
C ARG A 149 31.29 -2.75 11.57
N LEU A 150 31.17 -4.07 11.40
CA LEU A 150 29.93 -4.82 11.68
C LEU A 150 29.51 -4.69 13.15
N ARG A 151 30.43 -4.82 14.11
CA ARG A 151 30.13 -4.63 15.54
C ARG A 151 29.67 -3.21 15.87
N ARG A 152 30.28 -2.19 15.27
CA ARG A 152 29.83 -0.79 15.43
C ARG A 152 28.43 -0.58 14.87
N ARG A 153 28.14 -1.19 13.72
CA ARG A 153 26.81 -1.13 13.09
C ARG A 153 25.76 -1.86 13.94
N ASP A 154 26.05 -3.05 14.44
CA ASP A 154 25.18 -3.79 15.37
C ASP A 154 24.85 -2.94 16.60
N ALA A 155 25.86 -2.37 17.26
CA ALA A 155 25.66 -1.53 18.44
C ALA A 155 24.77 -0.31 18.15
N ALA A 156 24.99 0.37 17.02
CA ALA A 156 24.19 1.51 16.58
C ALA A 156 22.74 1.12 16.29
N LEU A 157 22.53 0.02 15.55
CA LEU A 157 21.19 -0.49 15.21
C LEU A 157 20.42 -0.93 16.46
N ARG A 158 21.07 -1.58 17.43
CA ARG A 158 20.45 -1.94 18.70
C ARG A 158 20.06 -0.71 19.52
N ALA A 159 20.88 0.34 19.50
CA ALA A 159 20.55 1.60 20.17
C ALA A 159 19.33 2.28 19.52
N GLU A 160 19.30 2.35 18.19
CA GLU A 160 18.16 2.90 17.44
C GLU A 160 16.88 2.09 17.66
N ARG A 161 16.96 0.75 17.60
CA ARG A 161 15.81 -0.11 17.89
C ARG A 161 15.25 0.15 19.27
N ARG A 162 16.10 0.28 20.29
CA ARG A 162 15.66 0.62 21.65
C ARG A 162 14.96 1.96 21.69
N SER A 163 15.48 2.99 21.04
CA SER A 163 14.83 4.32 21.04
C SER A 163 13.48 4.32 20.33
N LEU A 164 13.30 3.48 19.30
CA LEU A 164 12.03 3.32 18.58
C LEU A 164 10.97 2.51 19.35
N MET A 165 11.38 1.66 20.29
CA MET A 165 10.47 0.84 21.10
C MET A 165 9.98 1.53 22.38
N VAL A 166 10.55 2.68 22.75
CA VAL A 166 10.04 3.46 23.87
C VAL A 166 8.73 4.10 23.41
N PRO A 167 7.58 3.75 24.00
CA PRO A 167 6.34 4.40 23.62
C PRO A 167 6.45 5.88 24.01
N THR A 168 6.35 6.77 23.01
CA THR A 168 6.08 8.19 23.23
C THR A 168 4.65 8.31 23.76
N ILE A 169 4.42 7.91 25.01
CA ILE A 169 3.16 8.15 25.68
C ILE A 169 3.16 9.63 26.05
N GLN A 170 2.59 10.44 25.17
CA GLN A 170 2.29 11.83 25.47
C GLN A 170 0.93 11.84 26.14
N TYR A 171 0.91 11.72 27.46
CA TYR A 171 -0.32 11.93 28.22
C TYR A 171 -0.75 13.39 28.03
N HIS A 172 -1.83 13.62 27.30
CA HIS A 172 -2.57 14.87 27.38
C HIS A 172 -3.60 14.75 28.50
N PHE A 173 -3.20 15.17 29.70
CA PHE A 173 -4.14 15.49 30.75
C PHE A 173 -4.68 16.90 30.50
N THR A 174 -5.94 17.00 30.10
CA THR A 174 -6.70 18.24 30.21
C THR A 174 -7.27 18.30 31.63
N PHE A 175 -6.75 19.21 32.45
CA PHE A 175 -7.34 19.58 33.75
C PHE A 175 -8.37 20.70 33.55
#